data_AF-A0A432DSX2-F1
#
_entry.id   AF-A0A432DSX2-F1
#
_cell.length_a   1.000
_cell.length_b   1.000
_cell.length_c   1.000
_cell.angle_alpha   90.00
_cell.angle_beta   90.00
_cell.angle_gamma   90.00
#
_symmetry.space_group_name_H-M   'P 1'
#
loop_
_entity.id
_entity.type
_entity.pdbx_description
1 polymer ?
#
loop_
_entity_poly.entity_id
_entity_poly.type
_entity_poly.pdbx_seq_one_letter_code
_entity_poly.pdbx_strand_id
1 'polypeptide(L)'
;MLEKVQGKDSGKISKEKEEEILRKLEEFEQSDRYLNKSMSLSALSSQMEINTKYLSEVINTSKGKNFNGYINELRINHIAHLLRTEPSFLNYKVSYLAEYSGFSSHSAFTTVFKSVTGMSPNAYIQESAKQNIMKYIFTIIACLCFCIFMKAQPGGNNAVIKKARLEIYDNLTTPSGSEKIY
;
A
#
# COMPACT_ATOMS: atom_id res chain seq x y z
N MET A 1 -49.53 22.28 6.64
CA MET A 1 -48.88 22.83 5.44
C MET A 1 -47.57 23.42 5.92
N LEU A 2 -46.43 22.80 5.72
CA LEU A 2 -45.74 22.58 4.44
C LEU A 2 -45.16 21.15 4.32
N GLU A 3 -44.79 20.84 3.09
CA GLU A 3 -44.87 19.54 2.41
C GLU A 3 -43.83 18.47 2.77
N LYS A 4 -44.27 17.23 2.55
CA LYS A 4 -43.47 16.00 2.48
C LYS A 4 -42.36 16.15 1.44
N VAL A 5 -41.10 15.89 1.81
CA VAL A 5 -40.08 15.45 0.84
C VAL A 5 -40.01 13.93 0.88
N GLN A 6 -40.25 13.37 -0.29
CA GLN A 6 -40.59 11.99 -0.58
C GLN A 6 -39.45 11.02 -0.27
N GLY A 7 -39.79 9.86 0.29
CA GLY A 7 -38.92 8.69 0.34
C GLY A 7 -38.51 8.26 -1.06
N LYS A 8 -37.24 7.91 -1.23
CA LYS A 8 -36.71 7.39 -2.49
C LYS A 8 -36.29 5.94 -2.29
N ASP A 9 -37.12 5.07 -2.81
CA ASP A 9 -37.03 3.61 -2.87
C ASP A 9 -35.58 3.16 -3.17
N SER A 10 -34.87 2.69 -2.13
CA SER A 10 -33.63 1.95 -2.30
C SER A 10 -34.03 0.55 -2.77
N GLY A 11 -34.09 0.38 -4.09
CA GLY A 11 -34.18 -0.93 -4.71
C GLY A 11 -33.09 -1.81 -4.11
N LYS A 12 -33.50 -2.71 -3.22
CA LYS A 12 -32.64 -3.52 -2.37
C LYS A 12 -31.70 -4.30 -3.29
N ILE A 13 -30.40 -3.94 -3.28
CA ILE A 13 -29.39 -4.69 -4.03
C ILE A 13 -29.46 -6.13 -3.54
N SER A 14 -29.55 -7.09 -4.47
CA SER A 14 -29.55 -8.50 -4.08
C SER A 14 -28.19 -8.82 -3.47
N LYS A 15 -28.16 -9.70 -2.46
CA LYS A 15 -26.89 -10.04 -1.79
C LYS A 15 -25.86 -10.57 -2.78
N GLU A 16 -26.31 -11.36 -3.75
CA GLU A 16 -25.46 -11.92 -4.80
C GLU A 16 -24.80 -10.83 -5.64
N LYS A 17 -25.52 -9.73 -5.93
CA LYS A 17 -24.98 -8.62 -6.70
C LYS A 17 -23.99 -7.79 -5.87
N GLU A 18 -24.28 -7.58 -4.60
CA GLU A 18 -23.35 -6.91 -3.68
C GLU A 18 -22.03 -7.70 -3.57
N GLU A 19 -22.09 -9.01 -3.39
CA GLU A 19 -20.92 -9.90 -3.37
C GLU A 19 -20.12 -9.88 -4.69
N GLU A 20 -20.81 -9.84 -5.84
CA GLU A 20 -20.15 -9.67 -7.14
C GLU A 20 -19.37 -8.35 -7.22
N ILE A 21 -19.96 -7.24 -6.75
CA ILE A 21 -19.33 -5.92 -6.75
C ILE A 21 -18.11 -5.91 -5.83
N LEU A 22 -18.22 -6.51 -4.63
CA LEU A 22 -17.12 -6.58 -3.67
C LEU A 22 -15.93 -7.38 -4.23
N ARG A 23 -16.17 -8.52 -4.87
CA ARG A 23 -15.11 -9.29 -5.53
C ARG A 23 -14.41 -8.47 -6.63
N LYS A 24 -15.16 -7.76 -7.46
CA LYS A 24 -14.59 -6.87 -8.49
C LYS A 24 -13.77 -5.73 -7.87
N LEU A 25 -14.22 -5.19 -6.74
CA LEU A 25 -13.46 -4.18 -6.00
C LEU A 25 -12.15 -4.74 -5.45
N GLU A 26 -12.15 -5.96 -4.90
CA GLU A 26 -10.91 -6.63 -4.45
C GLU A 26 -9.91 -6.84 -5.59
N GLU A 27 -10.37 -7.32 -6.76
CA GLU A 27 -9.52 -7.44 -7.96
C GLU A 27 -8.96 -6.07 -8.40
N PHE A 28 -9.76 -5.02 -8.29
CA PHE A 28 -9.32 -3.66 -8.58
C PHE A 28 -8.29 -3.14 -7.57
N GLU A 29 -8.45 -3.44 -6.28
CA GLU A 29 -7.51 -3.07 -5.21
C GLU A 29 -6.16 -3.78 -5.34
N GLN A 30 -6.15 -5.02 -5.86
CA GLN A 30 -4.93 -5.77 -6.16
C GLN A 30 -4.19 -5.26 -7.41
N SER A 31 -4.87 -4.47 -8.25
CA SER A 31 -4.28 -3.83 -9.41
C SER A 31 -3.80 -2.41 -9.09
N ASP A 32 -2.89 -1.84 -9.88
CA ASP A 32 -2.45 -0.44 -9.69
C ASP A 32 -3.35 0.60 -10.37
N ARG A 33 -4.55 0.20 -10.83
CA ARG A 33 -5.43 1.07 -11.63
C ARG A 33 -5.90 2.31 -10.87
N TYR A 34 -6.00 2.23 -9.54
CA TYR A 34 -6.36 3.38 -8.69
C TYR A 34 -5.31 4.50 -8.73
N LEU A 35 -4.07 4.23 -9.15
CA LEU A 35 -3.03 5.24 -9.32
C LEU A 35 -3.28 6.14 -10.54
N ASN A 36 -4.19 5.76 -11.45
CA ASN A 36 -4.51 6.59 -12.59
C ASN A 36 -5.16 7.92 -12.16
N LYS A 37 -4.55 9.05 -12.54
CA LYS A 37 -5.02 10.41 -12.25
C LYS A 37 -6.44 10.68 -12.77
N SER A 38 -6.87 10.03 -13.85
CA SER A 38 -8.23 10.16 -14.42
C SER A 38 -9.26 9.20 -13.81
N MET A 39 -8.87 8.42 -12.79
CA MET A 39 -9.76 7.50 -12.12
C MET A 39 -10.93 8.25 -11.47
N SER A 40 -12.15 7.89 -11.88
CA SER A 40 -13.40 8.45 -11.41
C SER A 40 -14.40 7.33 -11.16
N LEU A 41 -15.44 7.60 -10.37
CA LEU A 41 -16.49 6.62 -10.11
C LEU A 41 -17.13 6.14 -11.41
N SER A 42 -17.35 7.04 -12.36
CA SER A 42 -17.88 6.72 -13.69
C SER A 42 -16.93 5.80 -14.46
N ALA A 43 -15.63 6.11 -14.48
CA ALA A 43 -14.64 5.27 -15.14
C ALA A 43 -14.60 3.86 -14.56
N LEU A 44 -14.60 3.73 -13.22
CA LEU A 44 -14.60 2.44 -12.55
C LEU A 44 -15.89 1.66 -12.84
N SER A 45 -17.03 2.34 -12.79
CA SER A 45 -18.34 1.77 -13.09
C SER A 45 -18.40 1.17 -14.49
N SER A 46 -17.91 1.90 -15.49
CA SER A 46 -17.84 1.44 -16.88
C SER A 46 -16.87 0.26 -17.03
N GLN A 47 -15.74 0.29 -16.34
CA GLN A 47 -14.74 -0.80 -16.38
C GLN A 47 -15.24 -2.10 -15.78
N MET A 48 -16.15 -2.03 -14.80
CA MET A 48 -16.71 -3.18 -14.11
C MET A 48 -18.08 -3.61 -14.64
N GLU A 49 -18.65 -2.84 -15.59
CA GLU A 49 -20.01 -2.96 -16.09
C GLU A 49 -21.07 -2.95 -14.98
N ILE A 50 -20.87 -2.06 -13.99
CA ILE A 50 -21.77 -1.85 -12.86
C ILE A 50 -22.48 -0.50 -13.05
N ASN A 51 -23.67 -0.34 -12.46
CA ASN A 51 -24.32 0.97 -12.38
C ASN A 51 -23.62 1.88 -11.35
N THR A 52 -23.33 3.12 -11.73
CA THR A 52 -22.60 4.10 -10.91
C THR A 52 -23.22 4.33 -9.53
N LYS A 53 -24.56 4.30 -9.45
CA LYS A 53 -25.29 4.46 -8.18
C LYS A 53 -25.05 3.27 -7.26
N TYR A 54 -25.16 2.04 -7.78
CA TYR A 54 -24.92 0.83 -7.01
C TYR A 54 -23.46 0.73 -6.56
N LEU A 55 -22.51 1.05 -7.43
CA LEU A 55 -21.09 1.08 -7.05
C LEU A 55 -20.83 2.08 -5.92
N SER A 56 -21.40 3.29 -5.99
CA SER A 56 -21.30 4.29 -4.92
C SER A 56 -21.90 3.78 -3.61
N GLU A 57 -23.09 3.18 -3.67
CA GLU A 57 -23.81 2.65 -2.51
C GLU A 57 -23.02 1.53 -1.82
N VAL A 58 -22.48 0.59 -2.59
CA VAL A 58 -21.64 -0.50 -2.06
C VAL A 58 -20.34 0.06 -1.47
N ILE A 59 -19.65 1.00 -2.13
CA ILE A 59 -18.42 1.60 -1.59
C ILE A 59 -18.70 2.35 -0.28
N ASN A 60 -19.76 3.16 -0.24
CA ASN A 60 -20.14 3.90 0.98
C ASN A 60 -20.46 2.95 2.14
N THR A 61 -21.18 1.87 1.87
CA THR A 61 -21.64 0.93 2.91
C THR A 61 -20.54 0.00 3.37
N SER A 62 -19.75 -0.57 2.44
CA SER A 62 -18.71 -1.57 2.75
C SER A 62 -17.39 -0.96 3.21
N LYS A 63 -16.97 0.17 2.63
CA LYS A 63 -15.70 0.84 2.94
C LYS A 63 -15.88 2.04 3.89
N GLY A 64 -17.12 2.43 4.17
CA GLY A 64 -17.45 3.55 5.07
C GLY A 64 -17.01 4.92 4.54
N LYS A 65 -16.75 5.04 3.24
CA LYS A 65 -16.12 6.21 2.60
C LYS A 65 -16.79 6.51 1.28
N ASN A 66 -16.84 7.79 0.91
CA ASN A 66 -17.14 8.15 -0.46
C ASN A 66 -16.03 7.68 -1.42
N PHE A 67 -16.35 7.62 -2.72
CA PHE A 67 -15.42 7.14 -3.75
C PHE A 67 -14.05 7.84 -3.70
N ASN A 68 -14.03 9.17 -3.55
CA ASN A 68 -12.77 9.92 -3.50
C ASN A 68 -11.94 9.55 -2.27
N GLY A 69 -12.58 9.42 -1.10
CA GLY A 69 -11.92 8.98 0.13
C GLY A 69 -11.36 7.56 0.00
N TYR A 70 -12.13 6.66 -0.60
CA TYR A 70 -11.71 5.29 -0.89
C TYR A 70 -10.46 5.24 -1.80
N ILE A 71 -10.49 5.89 -2.97
CA ILE A 71 -9.34 5.91 -3.89
C ILE A 71 -8.12 6.58 -3.26
N ASN A 72 -8.32 7.69 -2.55
CA ASN A 72 -7.25 8.41 -1.89
C ASN A 72 -6.57 7.56 -0.82
N GLU A 73 -7.34 6.81 -0.03
CA GLU A 73 -6.76 5.90 0.96
C GLU A 73 -5.94 4.79 0.31
N LEU A 74 -6.45 4.16 -0.77
CA LEU A 74 -5.67 3.16 -1.52
C LEU A 74 -4.33 3.72 -1.99
N ARG A 75 -4.35 4.92 -2.58
CA ARG A 75 -3.14 5.62 -3.06
C ARG A 75 -2.15 5.90 -1.92
N ILE A 76 -2.62 6.39 -0.77
CA ILE A 76 -1.75 6.67 0.37
C ILE A 76 -1.19 5.37 0.96
N ASN A 77 -2.01 4.34 1.09
CA ASN A 77 -1.57 3.05 1.61
C ASN A 77 -0.50 2.40 0.71
N HIS A 78 -0.67 2.51 -0.62
CA HIS A 78 0.33 2.07 -1.59
C HIS A 78 1.67 2.78 -1.38
N ILE A 79 1.70 4.11 -1.39
CA ILE A 79 2.97 4.83 -1.25
C ILE A 79 3.58 4.67 0.15
N ALA A 80 2.76 4.57 1.19
CA ALA A 80 3.21 4.29 2.55
C ALA A 80 3.78 2.87 2.71
N HIS A 81 3.32 1.92 1.90
CA HIS A 81 3.93 0.59 1.78
C HIS A 81 5.29 0.70 1.11
N LEU A 82 5.39 1.32 -0.07
CA LEU A 82 6.65 1.49 -0.79
C LEU A 82 7.72 2.22 0.05
N LEU A 83 7.35 3.26 0.80
CA LEU A 83 8.28 3.96 1.69
C LEU A 83 8.84 3.06 2.81
N ARG A 84 8.14 1.98 3.18
CA ARG A 84 8.58 1.02 4.21
C ARG A 84 9.33 -0.19 3.64
N THR A 85 9.07 -0.56 2.39
CA THR A 85 9.63 -1.76 1.76
C THR A 85 10.75 -1.46 0.79
N GLU A 86 10.71 -0.33 0.10
CA GLU A 86 11.65 0.05 -0.96
C GLU A 86 12.51 1.26 -0.54
N PRO A 87 13.76 1.04 -0.08
CA PRO A 87 14.63 2.13 0.39
C PRO A 87 14.90 3.21 -0.66
N SER A 88 14.81 2.87 -1.95
CA SER A 88 14.96 3.83 -3.06
C SER A 88 13.92 4.94 -3.00
N PHE A 89 12.69 4.65 -2.54
CA PHE A 89 11.60 5.61 -2.49
C PHE A 89 11.81 6.72 -1.46
N LEU A 90 12.63 6.48 -0.44
CA LEU A 90 12.96 7.47 0.58
C LEU A 90 13.75 8.66 0.04
N ASN A 91 14.41 8.50 -1.12
CA ASN A 91 15.22 9.54 -1.74
C ASN A 91 14.44 10.43 -2.72
N TYR A 92 13.19 10.08 -3.03
CA TYR A 92 12.37 10.88 -3.94
C TYR A 92 11.81 12.13 -3.26
N LYS A 93 11.68 13.21 -4.03
CA LYS A 93 10.99 14.41 -3.59
C LYS A 93 9.51 14.12 -3.38
N VAL A 94 8.90 14.75 -2.37
CA VAL A 94 7.47 14.60 -2.09
C VAL A 94 6.58 14.97 -3.28
N SER A 95 7.00 15.90 -4.13
CA SER A 95 6.30 16.23 -5.38
C SER A 95 6.21 15.04 -6.34
N TYR A 96 7.30 14.27 -6.46
CA TYR A 96 7.33 13.05 -7.27
C TYR A 96 6.44 11.96 -6.65
N LEU A 97 6.50 11.76 -5.33
CA LEU A 97 5.65 10.79 -4.64
C LEU A 97 4.16 11.10 -4.84
N ALA A 98 3.78 12.38 -4.80
CA ALA A 98 2.41 12.81 -5.07
C ALA A 98 1.97 12.46 -6.49
N GLU A 99 2.81 12.75 -7.49
CA GLU A 99 2.55 12.44 -8.89
C GLU A 99 2.46 10.92 -9.14
N TYR A 100 3.42 10.16 -8.61
CA TYR A 100 3.47 8.71 -8.70
C TYR A 100 2.22 8.07 -8.07
N SER A 101 1.74 8.62 -6.95
CA SER A 101 0.54 8.16 -6.26
C SER A 101 -0.77 8.59 -6.93
N GLY A 102 -0.74 9.24 -8.10
CA GLY A 102 -1.93 9.64 -8.84
C GLY A 102 -2.61 10.92 -8.37
N PHE A 103 -1.93 11.76 -7.57
CA PHE A 103 -2.49 13.05 -7.14
C PHE A 103 -2.26 14.14 -8.18
N SER A 104 -3.23 15.04 -8.30
CA SER A 104 -3.17 16.20 -9.19
C SER A 104 -2.32 17.34 -8.64
N SER A 105 -2.08 17.38 -7.32
CA SER A 105 -1.26 18.41 -6.69
C SER A 105 -0.58 17.93 -5.41
N HIS A 106 0.54 18.57 -5.10
CA HIS A 106 1.30 18.35 -3.86
C HIS A 106 0.49 18.67 -2.59
N SER A 107 -0.35 19.71 -2.63
CA SER A 107 -1.17 20.13 -1.48
C SER A 107 -2.25 19.08 -1.15
N ALA A 108 -2.95 18.58 -2.17
CA ALA A 108 -3.94 17.51 -2.02
C ALA A 108 -3.30 16.24 -1.44
N PHE A 109 -2.16 15.83 -1.99
CA PHE A 109 -1.39 14.71 -1.47
C PHE A 109 -1.03 14.89 0.00
N THR A 110 -0.42 16.02 0.37
CA THR A 110 0.03 16.26 1.75
C THR A 110 -1.10 16.22 2.76
N THR A 111 -2.25 16.80 2.40
CA THR A 111 -3.45 16.83 3.27
C THR A 111 -3.99 15.42 3.50
N VAL A 112 -4.20 14.67 2.42
CA VAL A 112 -4.73 13.29 2.49
C VAL A 112 -3.72 12.36 3.17
N PHE A 113 -2.44 12.46 2.83
CA PHE A 113 -1.38 11.66 3.43
C PHE A 113 -1.37 11.82 4.95
N LYS A 114 -1.43 13.06 5.44
CA LYS A 114 -1.49 13.34 6.89
C LYS A 114 -2.78 12.82 7.52
N SER A 115 -3.91 12.93 6.83
CA SER A 115 -5.19 12.42 7.33
C SER A 115 -5.20 10.90 7.50
N VAL A 116 -4.55 10.17 6.58
CA VAL A 116 -4.52 8.70 6.58
C VAL A 116 -3.43 8.14 7.50
N THR A 117 -2.23 8.73 7.47
CA THR A 117 -1.06 8.22 8.21
C THR A 117 -0.86 8.88 9.58
N GLY A 118 -1.54 9.99 9.86
CA GLY A 118 -1.36 10.79 11.07
C GLY A 118 -0.17 11.77 11.04
N MET A 119 0.68 11.72 10.02
CA MET A 119 1.89 12.56 9.94
C MET A 119 2.16 13.11 8.53
N SER A 120 2.99 14.15 8.44
CA SER A 120 3.34 14.73 7.14
C SER A 120 4.21 13.75 6.32
N PRO A 121 4.18 13.83 4.97
CA PRO A 121 5.02 12.97 4.14
C PRO A 121 6.50 13.01 4.51
N ASN A 122 7.05 14.20 4.78
CA ASN A 122 8.46 14.35 5.18
C ASN A 122 8.76 13.66 6.52
N ALA A 123 7.86 13.79 7.50
CA ALA A 123 8.02 13.11 8.79
C ALA A 123 7.96 11.58 8.61
N TYR A 124 7.05 11.10 7.77
CA TYR A 124 6.92 9.68 7.48
C TYR A 124 8.15 9.10 6.78
N ILE A 125 8.74 9.83 5.82
CA ILE A 125 10.00 9.45 5.16
C ILE A 125 11.13 9.34 6.18
N GLN A 126 11.28 10.34 7.05
CA GLN A 126 12.31 10.32 8.10
C GLN A 126 12.14 9.15 9.06
N GLU A 127 10.91 8.87 9.48
CA GLU A 127 10.61 7.75 10.38
C GLU A 127 10.86 6.41 9.71
N SER A 128 10.43 6.25 8.46
CA SER A 128 10.66 5.03 7.67
C SER A 128 12.15 4.78 7.45
N ALA A 129 12.94 5.83 7.20
CA ALA A 129 14.39 5.73 7.09
C ALA A 129 15.05 5.23 8.39
N LYS A 130 14.63 5.76 9.55
CA LYS A 130 15.11 5.28 10.86
C LYS A 130 14.77 3.81 11.09
N GLN A 131 13.55 3.40 10.77
CA GLN A 131 13.13 2.01 10.94
C GLN A 131 13.93 1.05 10.05
N ASN A 132 14.27 1.46 8.83
CA ASN A 132 15.12 0.66 7.95
C ASN A 132 16.55 0.51 8.49
N ILE A 133 17.12 1.57 9.08
CA ILE A 133 18.43 1.49 9.77
C ILE A 133 18.34 0.52 10.96
N MET A 134 17.30 0.63 11.77
CA MET A 134 17.09 -0.26 12.92
C MET A 134 16.96 -1.72 12.49
N LYS A 135 16.18 -2.01 11.43
CA LYS A 135 16.09 -3.36 10.85
C LYS A 135 17.47 -3.87 10.46
N TYR A 136 18.28 -3.06 9.76
CA TYR A 136 19.62 -3.46 9.34
C TYR A 136 20.55 -3.78 10.52
N ILE A 137 20.50 -2.98 11.59
CA ILE A 137 21.27 -3.23 12.82
C ILE A 137 20.83 -4.54 13.48
N PHE A 138 19.51 -4.76 13.64
CA PHE A 138 18.98 -6.01 14.20
C PHE A 138 19.39 -7.22 13.36
N THR A 139 19.35 -7.09 12.04
CA THR A 139 19.80 -8.12 11.11
C THR A 139 21.29 -8.42 11.27
N ILE A 140 22.15 -7.41 11.38
CA ILE A 140 23.58 -7.60 11.66
C ILE A 140 23.80 -8.30 13.01
N ILE A 141 23.11 -7.85 14.06
CA ILE A 141 23.22 -8.46 15.39
C ILE A 141 22.75 -9.91 15.36
N ALA A 142 21.63 -10.21 14.70
CA ALA A 142 21.12 -11.57 14.53
C ALA A 142 22.14 -12.45 13.78
N CYS A 143 22.72 -11.94 12.70
CA CYS A 143 23.79 -12.63 11.95
C CYS A 143 25.04 -12.87 12.81
N LEU A 144 25.45 -11.91 13.63
CA LEU A 144 26.60 -12.04 14.54
C LEU A 144 26.31 -13.08 15.64
N CYS A 145 25.15 -13.01 16.28
CA CYS A 145 24.70 -13.98 17.28
C CYS A 145 24.61 -15.39 16.69
N PHE A 146 24.05 -15.52 15.48
CA PHE A 146 23.98 -16.79 14.76
C PHE A 146 25.39 -17.32 14.42
N CYS A 147 26.31 -16.46 13.98
CA CYS A 147 27.70 -16.85 13.74
C CYS A 147 28.42 -17.31 15.03
N ILE A 148 28.21 -16.62 16.15
CA ILE A 148 28.78 -17.01 17.45
C ILE A 148 28.19 -18.36 17.88
N PHE A 149 26.87 -18.53 17.76
CA PHE A 149 26.17 -19.77 18.07
C PHE A 149 26.69 -20.94 17.22
N MET A 150 26.86 -20.75 15.91
CA MET A 150 27.39 -21.77 14.99
C MET A 150 28.85 -22.14 15.31
N LYS A 151 29.67 -21.21 15.81
CA LYS A 151 31.04 -21.50 16.29
C LYS A 151 31.06 -22.29 17.60
N ALA A 152 30.01 -22.23 18.41
CA ALA A 152 29.91 -22.94 19.67
C ALA A 152 29.47 -24.42 19.52
N GLN A 153 29.01 -24.83 18.34
CA GLN A 153 28.59 -26.22 18.08
C GLN A 153 29.80 -27.16 17.88
N PRO A 154 29.79 -28.37 18.47
CA PRO A 154 30.84 -29.35 18.24
C PRO A 154 30.82 -29.79 16.76
N GLY A 155 31.86 -29.42 15.99
CA GLY A 155 31.99 -29.70 14.55
C GLY A 155 31.84 -28.48 13.61
N GLY A 156 31.62 -27.27 14.14
CA GLY A 156 31.51 -26.04 13.35
C GLY A 156 32.84 -25.61 12.68
N ASN A 157 33.09 -26.03 11.44
CA ASN A 157 34.22 -25.54 10.64
C ASN A 157 33.87 -24.22 9.92
N ASN A 158 34.84 -23.31 9.85
CA ASN A 158 34.78 -22.02 9.15
C ASN A 158 34.20 -22.08 7.73
N ALA A 159 34.35 -23.19 6.99
CA ALA A 159 33.77 -23.35 5.66
C ALA A 159 32.23 -23.39 5.65
N VAL A 160 31.62 -24.12 6.60
CA VAL A 160 30.15 -24.22 6.75
C VAL A 160 29.58 -22.89 7.21
N ILE A 161 30.28 -22.21 8.13
CA ILE A 161 29.89 -20.90 8.65
C ILE A 161 29.96 -19.83 7.57
N LYS A 162 30.98 -19.87 6.69
CA LYS A 162 31.14 -18.91 5.59
C LYS A 162 30.05 -19.09 4.52
N LYS A 163 29.66 -20.33 4.23
CA LYS A 163 28.55 -20.65 3.30
C LYS A 163 27.20 -20.19 3.87
N ALA A 164 26.90 -20.53 5.12
CA ALA A 164 25.66 -20.10 5.79
C ALA A 164 25.58 -18.56 5.91
N ARG A 165 26.70 -17.87 6.17
CA ARG A 165 26.74 -16.41 6.22
C ARG A 165 26.47 -15.75 4.86
N LEU A 166 26.95 -16.32 3.76
CA LEU A 166 26.68 -15.84 2.40
C LEU A 166 25.21 -16.04 2.02
N GLU A 167 24.66 -17.22 2.29
CA GLU A 167 23.24 -17.52 2.01
C GLU A 167 22.29 -16.64 2.83
N ILE A 168 22.61 -16.38 4.10
CA ILE A 168 21.83 -15.46 4.95
C ILE A 168 21.92 -14.02 4.41
N TYR A 169 23.12 -13.55 4.04
CA TYR A 169 23.30 -12.20 3.48
C TYR A 169 22.53 -12.02 2.17
N ASP A 170 22.62 -12.98 1.25
CA ASP A 170 21.91 -12.94 -0.02
C ASP A 170 20.38 -12.95 0.19
N ASN A 171 19.86 -13.78 1.10
CA ASN A 171 18.43 -13.81 1.43
C ASN A 171 17.91 -12.56 2.17
N LEU A 172 18.80 -11.78 2.80
CA LEU A 172 18.45 -10.55 3.53
C LEU A 172 18.65 -9.28 2.70
N THR A 173 19.42 -9.35 1.62
CA THR A 173 19.80 -8.19 0.80
C THR A 173 19.31 -8.26 -0.64
N THR A 174 18.82 -9.42 -1.10
CA THR A 174 18.06 -9.49 -2.35
C THR A 174 16.63 -9.01 -2.09
N PRO A 175 16.17 -7.94 -2.75
CA PRO A 175 14.76 -7.62 -2.77
C PRO A 175 14.07 -8.80 -3.46
N SER A 176 13.06 -9.37 -2.81
CA SER A 176 12.13 -10.28 -3.46
C SER A 176 11.46 -9.53 -4.62
N GLY A 177 11.97 -9.67 -5.84
CA GLY A 177 11.25 -9.28 -7.06
C GLY A 177 11.81 -8.14 -7.91
N SER A 178 13.11 -7.84 -7.92
CA SER A 178 13.69 -7.01 -8.99
C SER A 178 14.28 -7.87 -10.11
N GLU A 179 13.41 -8.59 -10.81
CA GLU A 179 13.73 -9.12 -12.14
C GLU A 179 13.79 -7.93 -13.11
N LYS A 180 15.02 -7.66 -13.55
CA LYS A 180 15.49 -6.74 -14.60
C LYS A 180 14.42 -6.06 -15.46
N ILE A 181 14.45 -4.72 -15.48
CA ILE A 181 14.08 -3.93 -16.65
C ILE A 181 15.26 -3.01 -16.97
N TYR A 182 16.05 -3.41 -17.96
CA TYR A 182 16.90 -2.53 -18.76
C TYR A 182 16.12 -2.14 -20.01
#